data_AF-A0A9W5YDS4-F1
#
_entry.id   AF-A0A9W5YDS4-F1
#
_cell.length_a   1.000
_cell.length_b   1.000
_cell.length_c   1.000
_cell.angle_alpha   90.00
_cell.angle_beta   90.00
_cell.angle_gamma   90.00
#
_symmetry.space_group_name_H-M   'P 1'
#
loop_
_entity.id
_entity.type
_entity.pdbx_description
1 polymer ?
#
loop_
_entity_poly.entity_id
_entity_poly.type
_entity_poly.pdbx_seq_one_letter_code
_entity_poly.pdbx_strand_id
1 'polypeptide(L)' 'MANKKIGRPTNAPKNKTIKFRIDDETNKKLESCSKELNESKSEILRKGVNKVYDDLNNK' A
#
# COMPACT_ATOMS: atom_id res chain seq x y z
N MET A 1 -36.09 -15.40 -5.95
CA MET A 1 -35.03 -14.41 -6.25
C MET A 1 -33.77 -14.84 -5.51
N ALA A 2 -32.77 -15.37 -6.22
CA ALA A 2 -31.57 -15.91 -5.58
C ALA A 2 -30.70 -14.75 -5.04
N ASN A 3 -30.42 -14.76 -3.73
CA ASN A 3 -29.50 -13.81 -3.11
C ASN A 3 -28.09 -14.00 -3.69
N LYS A 4 -27.60 -12.98 -4.40
CA LYS A 4 -26.26 -12.94 -4.98
C LYS A 4 -25.24 -13.03 -3.84
N LYS A 5 -24.44 -14.11 -3.80
CA LYS A 5 -23.38 -14.26 -2.80
C LYS A 5 -22.40 -13.10 -2.96
N ILE A 6 -22.37 -12.18 -2.00
CA ILE A 6 -21.34 -11.14 -1.90
C ILE A 6 -20.06 -11.86 -1.46
N GLY A 7 -19.10 -12.00 -2.36
CA GLY A 7 -17.90 -12.82 -2.15
C GLY A 7 -17.12 -12.42 -0.90
N ARG A 8 -16.66 -11.16 -0.83
CA ARG A 8 -15.98 -10.60 0.34
C ARG A 8 -16.62 -9.25 0.68
N PRO A 9 -17.60 -9.19 1.59
CA PRO A 9 -18.17 -7.92 2.03
C PRO A 9 -17.08 -7.15 2.81
N THR A 10 -16.46 -6.17 2.18
CA THR A 10 -15.47 -5.28 2.81
C THR A 10 -15.65 -3.88 2.23
N ASN A 11 -15.72 -2.86 3.09
CA ASN A 11 -15.87 -1.47 2.66
C ASN A 11 -14.65 -0.91 1.90
N ALA A 12 -13.49 -1.54 2.05
CA ALA A 12 -12.24 -1.12 1.39
C ALA A 12 -11.60 -2.30 0.62
N PRO A 13 -12.19 -2.71 -0.52
CA PRO A 13 -11.64 -3.80 -1.31
C PRO A 13 -10.33 -3.36 -1.99
N LYS A 14 -9.23 -4.06 -1.69
CA LYS A 14 -7.89 -3.83 -2.28
C LYS A 14 -7.82 -4.48 -3.67
N ASN A 15 -8.58 -3.94 -4.64
CA ASN A 15 -8.76 -4.54 -5.97
C ASN A 15 -7.65 -4.19 -6.97
N LYS A 16 -6.77 -3.24 -6.66
CA LYS A 16 -5.72 -2.77 -7.57
C LYS A 16 -4.36 -3.32 -7.13
N THR A 17 -3.62 -3.90 -8.07
CA THR A 17 -2.23 -4.33 -7.86
C THR A 17 -1.29 -3.38 -8.59
N ILE A 18 -0.28 -2.88 -7.88
CA ILE A 18 0.78 -2.06 -8.46
C ILE A 18 2.01 -2.96 -8.60
N LYS A 19 2.46 -3.16 -9.84
CA LYS A 19 3.74 -3.78 -10.15
C LYS A 19 4.68 -2.67 -10.60
N PHE A 20 5.77 -2.47 -9.89
CA PHE A 20 6.78 -1.49 -10.25
C PHE A 20 8.16 -2.11 -10.12
N ARG A 21 9.07 -1.70 -11.00
CA ARG A 21 10.48 -2.05 -10.90
C ARG A 21 11.15 -1.02 -10.02
N ILE A 22 12.06 -1.49 -9.16
CA ILE A 22 12.86 -0.66 -8.28
C ILE A 22 14.31 -1.03 -8.44
N ASP A 23 15.16 -0.04 -8.25
CA ASP A 23 16.60 -0.25 -8.13
C ASP A 23 16.93 -0.87 -6.78
N ASP A 24 18.12 -1.46 -6.68
CA ASP A 24 18.58 -2.15 -5.47
C ASP A 24 18.64 -1.22 -4.27
N GLU A 25 18.98 0.05 -4.46
CA GLU A 25 19.01 1.04 -3.38
C GLU A 25 17.62 1.29 -2.79
N THR A 26 16.61 1.43 -3.65
CA THR A 26 15.22 1.59 -3.23
C THR A 26 14.71 0.35 -2.49
N ASN A 27 15.11 -0.85 -2.93
CA ASN A 27 14.76 -2.09 -2.23
C ASN A 27 15.41 -2.15 -0.84
N LYS A 28 16.69 -1.78 -0.71
CA LYS A 28 17.38 -1.70 0.59
C LYS A 28 16.70 -0.71 1.53
N LYS A 29 16.34 0.49 1.06
CA LYS A 29 15.61 1.48 1.85
C LYS A 29 14.26 0.92 2.32
N LEU A 30 13.52 0.26 1.43
CA LEU A 30 12.23 -0.35 1.74
C LEU A 30 12.35 -1.46 2.80
N GLU A 31 13.41 -2.26 2.74
CA GLU A 31 13.71 -3.30 3.75
C GLU A 31 14.11 -2.71 5.09
N SER A 32 14.94 -1.66 5.11
CA SER A 32 15.28 -0.95 6.36
C SER A 32 14.02 -0.38 7.01
N CYS A 33 13.17 0.31 6.25
CA CYS A 33 11.89 0.82 6.77
C CYS A 33 10.98 -0.32 7.26
N SER A 34 10.96 -1.47 6.57
CA SER A 34 10.17 -2.64 6.98
C SER A 34 10.63 -3.22 8.31
N LYS A 35 11.94 -3.27 8.55
CA LYS A 35 12.52 -3.73 9.81
C LYS A 35 12.29 -2.74 10.95
N GLU A 36 12.44 -1.45 10.71
CA GLU A 36 12.26 -0.41 11.73
C GLU A 36 10.79 -0.26 12.16
N LEU A 37 9.86 -0.28 11.19
CA LEU A 37 8.43 -0.13 11.49
C LEU A 37 7.72 -1.45 11.79
N ASN A 38 8.40 -2.60 11.66
CA ASN A 38 7.79 -3.96 11.76
C ASN A 38 6.54 -4.12 10.89
N GLU A 39 6.55 -3.49 9.72
CA GLU A 39 5.41 -3.44 8.81
C GLU A 39 5.73 -4.10 7.48
N SER A 40 4.69 -4.60 6.79
CA SER A 40 4.87 -5.18 5.47
C SER A 40 5.35 -4.12 4.46
N LYS A 41 6.16 -4.53 3.47
CA LYS A 41 6.58 -3.67 2.35
C LYS A 41 5.38 -2.95 1.69
N SER A 42 4.23 -3.63 1.64
CA SER A 42 2.98 -3.06 1.11
C SER A 42 2.35 -1.99 2.00
N GLU A 43 2.49 -2.09 3.32
CA GLU A 43 2.04 -1.07 4.28
C GLU A 43 2.85 0.21 4.11
N ILE A 44 4.17 0.07 4.01
CA ILE A 44 5.11 1.17 3.88
C ILE A 44 4.87 1.94 2.58
N LEU A 45 4.65 1.22 1.47
CA LEU A 45 4.27 1.85 0.21
C LEU A 45 2.98 2.67 0.33
N ARG A 46 1.95 2.16 1.02
CA ARG A 46 0.71 2.92 1.25
C ARG A 46 0.96 4.16 2.09
N LYS A 47 1.72 4.03 3.18
CA LYS A 47 2.10 5.17 4.03
C LYS A 47 2.91 6.22 3.27
N GLY A 48 3.84 5.78 2.41
CA GLY A 48 4.62 6.67 1.55
C GLY A 48 3.72 7.47 0.61
N VAL A 49 2.77 6.82 -0.06
CA VAL A 49 1.80 7.49 -0.93
C VAL A 49 0.93 8.47 -0.14
N ASN A 50 0.43 8.08 1.04
CA ASN A 50 -0.38 8.97 1.87
C ASN A 50 0.40 10.21 2.30
N LYS A 51 1.65 10.07 2.76
CA LYS A 51 2.50 11.20 3.14
C LYS A 51 2.70 12.17 1.98
N VAL A 52 3.06 11.66 0.80
CA VAL A 52 3.26 12.49 -0.40
C VAL A 52 1.94 13.18 -0.80
N TYR A 53 0.80 12.50 -0.67
CA TYR A 53 -0.51 13.08 -0.95
C TYR A 53 -0.89 14.18 0.05
N ASP A 54 -0.67 13.94 1.34
CA ASP A 54 -0.92 14.91 2.41
C ASP A 54 -0.01 16.15 2.23
N ASP A 55 1.27 15.95 1.91
CA ASP A 55 2.23 17.04 1.64
C ASP A 55 1.80 17.88 0.42
N LEU A 56 1.18 17.25 -0.60
CA LEU A 56 0.68 17.95 -1.78
C LEU A 56 -0.63 18.72 -1.51
N ASN A 57 -1.50 18.19 -0.65
CA ASN A 57 -2.79 18.80 -0.32
C ASN A 57 -2.70 19.88 0.77
N ASN A 58 -1.64 19.86 1.60
CA ASN A 58 -1.39 20.90 2.60
C ASN A 58 -0.69 22.15 2.02
N LYS A 59 -0.85 22.40 0.71
CA LYS A 59 -0.29 23.53 -0.02
C LYS A 59 -1.39 24.42 -0.57
#